data_AF-A0A9D4EGU2-F1
#
_entry.id   AF-A0A9D4EGU2-F1
#
_cell.length_a   1.000
_cell.length_b   1.000
_cell.length_c   1.000
_cell.angle_alpha   90.00
_cell.angle_beta   90.00
_cell.angle_gamma   90.00
#
_symmetry.space_group_name_H-M   'P 1'
#
loop_
_entity.id
_entity.type
_entity.pdbx_description
1 polymer ?
#
loop_
_entity_poly.entity_id
_entity_poly.type
_entity_poly.pdbx_seq_one_letter_code
_entity_poly.pdbx_strand_id
1 'polypeptide(L)'
;MFSFNYQGSNYWIDAVRQCRCHPRTIIKGRLLNRSMKTANVVPRIAVLSQLPHILLFAKHDIAINEEIVFDYGVQRDRLSELQGWMLS
;
A
#
# COMPACT_ATOMS: atom_id res chain seq x y z
N MET A 1 -8.43 -0.14 -3.31
CA MET A 1 -7.84 0.17 -4.64
C MET A 1 -6.58 0.98 -4.41
N PHE A 2 -5.48 0.70 -5.11
CA PHE A 2 -4.24 1.48 -5.03
C PHE A 2 -3.82 1.91 -6.44
N SER A 3 -3.53 3.19 -6.66
CA SER A 3 -3.15 3.71 -7.98
C SER A 3 -1.72 4.23 -8.00
N PHE A 4 -1.03 4.06 -9.13
CA PHE A 4 0.31 4.61 -9.35
C PHE A 4 0.50 4.99 -10.83
N ASN A 5 1.40 5.93 -11.09
CA ASN A 5 1.79 6.29 -12.45
C ASN A 5 3.08 5.56 -12.83
N TYR A 6 3.13 4.98 -14.02
CA TYR A 6 4.32 4.36 -14.59
C TYR A 6 4.39 4.65 -16.08
N GLN A 7 5.53 5.19 -16.54
CA GLN A 7 5.76 5.54 -17.95
C GLN A 7 4.62 6.39 -18.57
N GLY A 8 4.12 7.37 -17.81
CA GLY A 8 3.05 8.27 -18.26
C GLY A 8 1.65 7.67 -18.23
N SER A 9 1.51 6.38 -17.91
CA SER A 9 0.22 5.70 -17.78
C SER A 9 -0.17 5.53 -16.31
N ASN A 10 -1.46 5.69 -16.01
CA ASN A 10 -2.00 5.41 -14.69
C ASN A 10 -2.42 3.95 -14.60
N TYR A 11 -2.00 3.28 -13.53
CA TYR A 11 -2.31 1.89 -13.24
C TYR A 11 -3.05 1.78 -11.91
N TRP A 12 -3.85 0.73 -11.78
CA TRP A 12 -4.60 0.41 -10.56
C TRP A 12 -4.37 -1.04 -10.16
N ILE A 13 -4.12 -1.21 -8.87
CA ILE A 13 -4.12 -2.51 -8.20
C ILE A 13 -5.46 -2.65 -7.50
N ASP A 14 -6.30 -3.53 -8.03
CA ASP A 14 -7.51 -4.00 -7.35
C ASP A 14 -7.15 -5.20 -6.46
N ALA A 15 -7.00 -4.90 -5.17
CA ALA A 15 -6.78 -5.89 -4.13
C ALA A 15 -8.03 -6.11 -3.25
N VAL A 16 -9.23 -5.73 -3.71
CA VAL A 16 -10.47 -5.94 -2.93
C VAL A 16 -10.72 -7.43 -2.74
N ARG A 17 -10.49 -8.24 -3.76
CA ARG A 17 -10.72 -9.69 -3.73
C ARG A 17 -9.40 -10.45 -3.49
N GLN A 18 -9.51 -11.63 -2.90
CA GLN A 18 -8.40 -12.58 -2.82
C GLN A 18 -7.98 -13.01 -4.24
N CYS A 19 -6.69 -13.31 -4.46
CA CYS A 19 -6.28 -13.77 -5.79
C CYS A 19 -6.95 -15.10 -6.11
N ARG A 20 -7.65 -15.13 -7.24
CA ARG A 20 -8.22 -16.36 -7.81
C ARG A 20 -7.13 -17.31 -8.32
N CYS A 21 -5.98 -16.76 -8.70
CA CYS A 21 -4.79 -17.48 -9.16
C CYS A 21 -4.10 -18.29 -8.06
N HIS A 22 -4.13 -17.78 -6.83
CA HIS A 22 -3.44 -18.36 -5.67
C HIS A 22 -4.41 -18.43 -4.47
N PRO A 23 -5.48 -19.26 -4.54
CA PRO A 23 -6.57 -19.24 -3.57
C PRO A 23 -6.15 -19.68 -2.16
N ARG A 24 -5.03 -20.38 -2.03
CA ARG A 24 -4.47 -20.82 -0.74
C ARG A 24 -3.44 -19.85 -0.17
N THR A 25 -3.10 -18.79 -0.89
CA THR A 25 -2.09 -17.81 -0.45
C THR A 25 -2.80 -16.58 0.10
N ILE A 26 -2.47 -16.23 1.35
CA ILE A 26 -2.89 -14.96 1.94
C ILE A 26 -1.90 -13.89 1.49
N ILE A 27 -2.34 -13.04 0.56
CA ILE A 27 -1.56 -11.88 0.12
C ILE A 27 -1.66 -10.82 1.21
N LYS A 28 -0.62 -10.69 2.04
CA LYS A 28 -0.64 -9.81 3.23
C LYS A 28 -0.63 -8.31 2.90
N GLY A 29 -0.06 -7.90 1.77
CA GLY A 29 0.07 -6.48 1.42
C GLY A 29 -1.25 -5.70 1.39
N ARG A 30 -2.37 -6.36 1.04
CA ARG A 30 -3.72 -5.75 1.04
C ARG A 30 -4.32 -5.53 2.43
N LEU A 31 -3.70 -6.10 3.47
CA LEU A 31 -4.17 -6.08 4.85
C LEU A 31 -3.45 -5.05 5.72
N LEU A 32 -2.38 -4.44 5.18
CA LEU A 32 -1.60 -3.46 5.91
C LEU A 32 -2.42 -2.20 6.14
N ASN A 33 -2.37 -1.70 7.37
CA ASN A 33 -3.08 -0.49 7.73
C ASN A 33 -2.32 0.77 7.28
N ARG A 34 -3.01 1.90 7.35
CA ARG A 34 -2.41 3.21 7.08
C ARG A 34 -1.97 3.94 8.33
N SER A 35 -0.90 4.70 8.17
CA SER A 35 -0.51 5.76 9.09
C SER A 35 0.28 6.81 8.32
N MET A 36 -0.05 8.09 8.47
CA MET A 36 0.77 9.16 7.89
C MET A 36 1.97 9.49 8.79
N LYS A 37 1.79 9.33 10.12
CA LYS A 37 2.78 9.73 11.12
C LYS A 37 3.82 8.65 11.37
N THR A 38 3.41 7.39 11.38
CA THR A 38 4.23 6.24 11.82
C THR A 38 4.46 5.23 10.69
N ALA A 39 4.24 5.58 9.42
CA ALA A 39 4.57 4.72 8.29
C ALA A 39 6.03 4.22 8.39
N ASN A 40 6.18 2.90 8.57
CA ASN A 40 7.48 2.22 8.66
C ASN A 40 7.85 1.49 7.37
N VAL A 41 6.92 1.37 6.41
CA VAL A 41 7.21 0.96 5.03
C VAL A 41 6.76 2.00 4.00
N VAL A 42 7.37 1.96 2.81
CA VAL A 42 7.06 2.84 1.68
C VAL A 42 6.81 2.03 0.41
N PRO A 43 5.72 2.28 -0.34
CA PRO A 43 5.51 1.67 -1.64
C PRO A 43 6.47 2.24 -2.68
N ARG A 44 7.09 1.36 -3.48
CA ARG A 44 7.91 1.73 -4.64
C ARG A 44 7.54 0.87 -5.84
N ILE A 45 7.64 1.48 -7.02
CA ILE A 45 7.47 0.76 -8.28
C ILE A 45 8.75 -0.03 -8.55
N ALA A 46 8.59 -1.32 -8.80
CA ALA A 46 9.64 -2.22 -9.28
C ALA A 46 9.18 -2.92 -10.55
N VAL A 47 10.07 -3.09 -11.52
CA VAL A 47 9.76 -3.79 -12.77
C VAL A 47 10.27 -5.22 -12.64
N LEU A 48 9.34 -6.19 -12.65
CA LEU A 48 9.65 -7.62 -12.60
C LEU A 48 9.03 -8.27 -13.84
N SER A 49 9.84 -9.02 -14.59
CA SER A 49 9.38 -9.65 -15.84
C SER A 49 8.67 -8.68 -16.79
N GLN A 50 9.22 -7.47 -16.93
CA GLN A 50 8.70 -6.38 -17.76
C GLN A 50 7.36 -5.78 -17.30
N LEU A 51 6.82 -6.18 -16.15
CA LEU A 51 5.58 -5.65 -15.58
C LEU A 51 5.86 -4.77 -14.35
N PRO A 52 5.20 -3.61 -14.21
CA PRO A 52 5.32 -2.78 -13.03
C PRO A 52 4.58 -3.41 -11.85
N HIS A 53 5.26 -3.48 -10.71
CA HIS A 53 4.76 -3.99 -9.44
C HIS A 53 4.95 -2.93 -8.36
N ILE A 54 4.09 -2.95 -7.34
CA ILE A 54 4.30 -2.19 -6.11
C ILE A 54 4.90 -3.12 -5.06
N LEU A 55 6.10 -2.78 -4.61
CA LEU A 55 6.78 -3.44 -3.50
C LEU A 55 6.84 -2.48 -2.30
N LEU A 56 6.72 -3.03 -1.10
CA LEU A 56 6.81 -2.26 0.14
C LEU A 56 8.19 -2.45 0.74
N PHE A 57 8.92 -1.35 0.90
CA PHE A 57 10.26 -1.35 1.46
C PHE A 57 10.24 -0.79 2.87
N ALA A 58 10.95 -1.43 3.80
CA ALA A 58 11.18 -0.90 5.13
C ALA A 58 11.95 0.43 5.03
N LYS A 59 11.52 1.43 5.81
CA LYS A 59 12.19 2.74 5.91
C LYS A 59 13.32 2.73 6.95
N HIS A 60 13.25 1.80 7.89
CA HIS A 60 14.17 1.55 9.00
C HIS A 60 13.94 0.12 9.49
N ASP A 61 14.76 -0.34 10.43
CA ASP A 61 14.57 -1.63 11.09
C ASP A 61 13.22 -1.66 11.82
N ILE A 62 12.43 -2.72 11.59
CA ILE A 62 11.09 -2.89 12.18
C ILE A 62 11.19 -3.92 13.29
N ALA A 63 10.73 -3.56 14.49
CA ALA A 63 10.82 -4.45 15.64
C ALA A 63 9.84 -5.63 15.55
N ILE A 64 10.13 -6.71 16.28
CA ILE A 64 9.18 -7.82 16.42
C ILE A 64 7.90 -7.29 17.08
N ASN A 65 6.75 -7.70 16.55
CA ASN A 65 5.41 -7.24 16.96
C ASN A 65 5.07 -5.78 16.65
N GLU A 66 5.96 -5.04 15.97
CA GLU A 66 5.59 -3.75 15.41
C GLU A 66 4.65 -3.95 14.21
N GLU A 67 3.53 -3.22 14.20
CA GLU A 67 2.61 -3.27 13.08
C GLU A 67 3.23 -2.64 11.84
N ILE A 68 3.17 -3.35 10.71
CA ILE A 68 3.63 -2.81 9.43
C ILE A 68 2.52 -1.88 8.88
N VAL A 69 2.86 -0.61 8.69
CA VAL A 69 1.92 0.43 8.24
C VAL A 69 2.56 1.31 7.16
N PHE A 70 1.74 1.79 6.22
CA PHE A 70 2.20 2.66 5.14
C PHE A 70 1.29 3.87 4.90
N ASP A 71 1.82 4.92 4.29
CA ASP A 71 0.99 6.07 3.90
C ASP A 71 0.22 5.74 2.62
N TYR A 72 -1.12 5.82 2.68
CA TYR A 72 -1.98 5.60 1.51
C TYR A 72 -1.90 6.76 0.49
N GLY A 73 -1.29 7.89 0.84
CA GLY A 73 -1.12 9.03 -0.07
C GLY A 73 -2.42 9.76 -0.41
N VAL A 74 -3.46 9.60 0.40
CA VAL A 74 -4.73 10.32 0.24
C VAL A 74 -4.56 11.73 0.80
N GLN A 75 -4.88 12.75 0.00
CA GLN A 75 -4.73 14.15 0.40
C GLN A 75 -5.68 14.52 1.55
N ARG A 76 -5.17 15.29 2.53
CA ARG A 76 -5.89 15.64 3.77
C ARG A 76 -7.21 16.39 3.54
N ASP A 77 -7.31 17.17 2.46
CA ASP A 77 -8.50 17.90 2.05
C ASP A 77 -9.66 16.98 1.63
N ARG A 78 -9.37 15.81 1.07
CA ARG A 78 -10.37 14.77 0.79
C ARG A 78 -10.67 13.85 1.98
N LEU A 79 -9.85 13.94 3.03
CA LEU A 79 -9.97 13.12 4.24
C LEU A 79 -10.83 13.79 5.32
N SER A 80 -11.00 15.11 5.30
CA SER A 80 -11.86 15.81 6.28
C SER A 80 -13.34 15.39 6.21
N GLU A 81 -13.77 14.78 5.12
CA GLU A 81 -15.12 14.21 4.96
C GLU A 81 -15.22 12.74 5.37
N LEU A 82 -14.11 12.03 5.56
CA LEU A 82 -14.10 10.59 5.81
C LEU A 82 -13.30 10.24 7.08
N GLN A 83 -14.01 9.68 8.06
CA GLN A 83 -13.55 8.96 9.25
C GLN A 83 -12.20 9.40 9.88
N GLY A 84 -12.27 10.01 11.08
CA GLY A 84 -11.13 10.60 11.79
C GLY A 84 -9.93 9.71 12.19
N TRP A 85 -9.94 8.41 11.90
CA TRP A 85 -8.74 7.56 11.98
C TRP A 85 -7.85 7.71 10.74
N MET A 86 -8.41 8.22 9.63
CA MET A 86 -7.66 8.96 8.64
C MET A 86 -7.00 10.19 9.28
N LEU A 87 -6.10 10.97 8.73
CA LEU A 87 -5.40 12.04 9.50
C LEU A 87 -4.43 11.61 10.64
N SER A 88 -4.64 10.50 11.36
CA SER A 88 -3.58 9.87 12.17
C SER A 88 -2.59 9.13 11.28
#